data_AF-A0A177MAA5-F1
#
_entry.id   AF-A0A177MAA5-F1
#
_cell.length_a   1.000
_cell.length_b   1.000
_cell.length_c   1.000
_cell.angle_alpha   90.00
_cell.angle_beta   90.00
_cell.angle_gamma   90.00
#
_symmetry.space_group_name_H-M   'P 1'
#
loop_
_entity.id
_entity.type
_entity.pdbx_description
1 polymer ?
#
loop_
_entity_poly.entity_id
_entity_poly.type
_entity_poly.pdbx_seq_one_letter_code
_entity_poly.pdbx_strand_id
1 'polypeptide(L)'
;MVDLTTNYLGLKLAHPLVPSASPLSKDLDSARRLEDAGAAAIVMSSLFEEKIEAEQQQMERFFYGQGIGYGEADSFHPVPDHILTYQEQYLEHLQRLKSSLNIPVIASLNGISQGGWIEYGQALQQAGADALELNIYHLAANADESSETVENRYLDILRELKSRVSVPLTLKLSPQFSSPIHFAQRLEAAGADGIAIFNRFYQPDIDLETLEVVPKLQLSTQAEALLRIRWTALLYGRVKLSLAVTGGFHHSEDVIKALLVGADVVHLCSVLLEKGVGKLSEILAELEQWLIEHEYESISQLKGSVSQQHAIDPSAYERANYIHVLDSYTPSAGVLR
;
A
#
# COMPACT_ATOMS: atom_id res chain seq x y z
N MET A 1 -15.31 -14.93 23.55
CA MET A 1 -14.35 -14.91 22.44
C MET A 1 -14.67 -13.65 21.64
N VAL A 2 -13.70 -12.76 21.48
CA VAL A 2 -13.89 -11.46 20.81
C VAL A 2 -13.99 -11.69 19.31
N ASP A 3 -14.92 -11.00 18.64
CA ASP A 3 -15.02 -11.07 17.18
C ASP A 3 -14.00 -10.12 16.52
N LEU A 4 -12.93 -10.71 15.99
CA LEU A 4 -11.89 -9.94 15.30
C LEU A 4 -12.23 -9.61 13.84
N THR A 5 -13.33 -10.14 13.29
CA THR A 5 -13.58 -10.04 11.85
C THR A 5 -13.78 -8.59 11.38
N THR A 6 -13.34 -8.32 10.15
CA THR A 6 -13.48 -7.00 9.51
C THR A 6 -13.86 -7.18 8.04
N ASN A 7 -14.32 -6.10 7.41
CA ASN A 7 -14.61 -6.06 5.97
C ASN A 7 -13.68 -5.05 5.29
N TYR A 8 -13.00 -5.48 4.24
CA TYR A 8 -12.10 -4.63 3.47
C TYR A 8 -12.30 -4.89 1.98
N LEU A 9 -12.65 -3.87 1.21
CA LEU A 9 -12.94 -3.98 -0.23
C LEU A 9 -14.06 -5.00 -0.53
N GLY A 10 -15.02 -5.15 0.38
CA GLY A 10 -16.07 -6.17 0.29
C GLY A 10 -15.62 -7.59 0.64
N LEU A 11 -14.34 -7.81 0.95
CA LEU A 11 -13.79 -9.08 1.41
C LEU A 11 -13.98 -9.20 2.92
N LYS A 12 -14.55 -10.32 3.38
CA LYS A 12 -14.63 -10.64 4.80
C LYS A 12 -13.31 -11.24 5.27
N LEU A 13 -12.63 -10.55 6.17
CA LEU A 13 -11.33 -10.93 6.70
C LEU A 13 -11.46 -11.44 8.14
N ALA A 14 -10.58 -12.37 8.53
CA ALA A 14 -10.56 -12.93 9.88
C ALA A 14 -10.22 -11.88 10.95
N HIS A 15 -9.37 -10.91 10.61
CA HIS A 15 -8.95 -9.77 11.45
C HIS A 15 -8.31 -8.67 10.58
N PRO A 16 -7.97 -7.48 11.12
CA PRO A 16 -7.58 -6.34 10.30
C PRO A 16 -6.09 -6.28 9.94
N LEU A 17 -5.30 -7.33 10.15
CA LEU A 17 -3.85 -7.31 9.92
C LEU A 17 -3.51 -7.91 8.56
N VAL A 18 -2.91 -7.09 7.69
CA VAL A 18 -2.61 -7.47 6.30
C VAL A 18 -1.15 -7.14 5.98
N PRO A 19 -0.29 -8.10 5.62
CA PRO A 19 1.02 -7.82 5.06
C PRO A 19 0.93 -6.98 3.79
N SER A 20 1.65 -5.84 3.77
CA SER A 20 1.70 -4.94 2.62
C SER A 20 2.61 -5.47 1.51
N ALA A 21 2.54 -4.82 0.35
CA ALA A 21 3.43 -5.03 -0.78
C ALA A 21 4.90 -4.99 -0.33
N SER A 22 5.56 -6.14 -0.35
CA SER A 22 6.94 -6.31 0.13
C SER A 22 7.60 -7.55 -0.50
N PRO A 23 8.93 -7.70 -0.38
CA PRO A 23 9.63 -8.90 -0.85
C PRO A 23 9.10 -10.22 -0.26
N LEU A 24 8.42 -10.19 0.89
CA LEU A 24 7.86 -11.38 1.55
C LEU A 24 6.77 -12.08 0.71
N SER A 25 6.19 -11.37 -0.26
CA SER A 25 5.19 -11.93 -1.19
C SER A 25 5.78 -12.48 -2.48
N LYS A 26 7.09 -12.33 -2.72
CA LYS A 26 7.75 -12.79 -3.96
C LYS A 26 8.02 -14.29 -4.00
N ASP A 27 8.02 -14.92 -2.84
CA ASP A 27 8.30 -16.34 -2.68
C ASP A 27 7.10 -17.04 -2.03
N LEU A 28 6.79 -18.23 -2.51
CA LEU A 28 5.60 -18.98 -2.09
C LEU A 28 5.71 -19.44 -0.64
N ASP A 29 6.88 -19.89 -0.21
CA ASP A 29 7.10 -20.34 1.17
C ASP A 29 7.00 -19.16 2.14
N SER A 30 7.53 -18.00 1.77
CA SER A 30 7.39 -16.78 2.56
C SER A 30 5.92 -16.34 2.69
N ALA A 31 5.13 -16.46 1.61
CA ALA A 31 3.70 -16.16 1.66
C ALA A 31 2.90 -17.17 2.51
N ARG A 32 3.21 -18.47 2.43
CA ARG A 32 2.62 -19.48 3.33
C ARG A 32 2.95 -19.22 4.78
N ARG A 33 4.19 -18.83 5.09
CA ARG A 33 4.58 -18.46 6.45
C ARG A 33 3.86 -17.21 6.97
N LEU A 34 3.45 -16.30 6.08
CA LEU A 34 2.59 -15.17 6.46
C LEU A 34 1.17 -15.65 6.80
N GLU A 35 0.60 -16.55 6.01
CA GLU A 35 -0.70 -17.18 6.31
C GLU A 35 -0.63 -17.97 7.63
N ASP A 36 0.40 -18.79 7.84
CA ASP A 36 0.63 -19.56 9.07
C ASP A 36 0.80 -18.64 10.29
N ALA A 37 1.40 -17.46 10.10
CA ALA A 37 1.52 -16.44 11.15
C ALA A 37 0.18 -15.73 11.44
N GLY A 38 -0.86 -16.01 10.66
CA GLY A 38 -2.18 -15.44 10.78
C GLY A 38 -2.37 -14.17 9.95
N ALA A 39 -1.80 -14.04 8.76
CA ALA A 39 -2.16 -12.93 7.88
C ALA A 39 -3.63 -13.07 7.41
N ALA A 40 -4.43 -11.99 7.46
CA ALA A 40 -5.83 -12.07 7.05
C ALA A 40 -6.04 -11.97 5.53
N ALA A 41 -5.10 -11.32 4.83
CA ALA A 41 -4.97 -11.20 3.39
C ALA A 41 -3.51 -10.84 3.08
N ILE A 42 -3.05 -10.90 1.83
CA ILE A 42 -1.71 -10.46 1.43
C ILE A 42 -1.79 -9.48 0.26
N VAL A 43 -1.06 -8.36 0.34
CA VAL A 43 -0.81 -7.48 -0.81
C VAL A 43 0.50 -7.88 -1.48
N MET A 44 0.43 -8.24 -2.77
CA MET A 44 1.62 -8.63 -3.53
C MET A 44 2.55 -7.45 -3.78
N SER A 45 3.85 -7.72 -3.99
CA SER A 45 4.81 -6.71 -4.46
C SER A 45 4.33 -6.11 -5.78
N SER A 46 4.44 -4.80 -5.96
CA SER A 46 3.88 -4.14 -7.15
C SER A 46 4.49 -4.66 -8.46
N LEU A 47 3.63 -4.93 -9.45
CA LEU A 47 4.03 -5.07 -10.85
C LEU A 47 4.35 -3.67 -11.39
N PHE A 48 5.57 -3.47 -11.89
CA PHE A 48 6.03 -2.19 -12.44
C PHE A 48 6.08 -2.25 -13.96
N GLU A 49 5.37 -1.35 -14.63
CA GLU A 49 5.34 -1.24 -16.10
C GLU A 49 6.75 -1.00 -16.66
N GLU A 50 7.57 -0.17 -16.02
CA GLU A 50 8.91 0.14 -16.49
C GLU A 50 9.84 -1.08 -16.49
N LYS A 51 9.60 -2.06 -15.60
CA LYS A 51 10.36 -3.31 -15.62
C LYS A 51 9.99 -4.17 -16.82
N ILE A 52 8.70 -4.19 -17.18
CA ILE A 52 8.20 -4.90 -18.36
C ILE A 52 8.79 -4.25 -19.60
N GLU A 53 8.69 -2.91 -19.72
CA GLU A 53 9.26 -2.17 -20.85
C GLU A 53 10.77 -2.32 -20.96
N ALA A 54 11.51 -2.25 -19.86
CA ALA A 54 12.96 -2.41 -19.86
C ALA A 54 13.39 -3.81 -20.28
N GLU A 55 12.69 -4.85 -19.82
CA GLU A 55 12.94 -6.23 -20.24
C GLU A 55 12.63 -6.42 -21.72
N GLN A 56 11.50 -5.88 -22.20
CA GLN A 56 11.13 -5.94 -23.62
C GLN A 56 12.18 -5.23 -24.49
N GLN A 57 12.65 -4.04 -24.11
CA GLN A 57 13.72 -3.34 -24.83
C GLN A 57 15.05 -4.11 -24.80
N GLN A 58 15.39 -4.74 -23.68
CA GLN A 58 16.60 -5.58 -23.59
C GLN A 58 16.49 -6.79 -24.51
N MET A 59 15.33 -7.43 -24.55
CA MET A 59 15.03 -8.57 -25.41
C MET A 59 15.09 -8.17 -26.90
N GLU A 60 14.47 -7.05 -27.27
CA GLU A 60 14.54 -6.49 -28.62
C GLU A 60 15.99 -6.15 -29.02
N ARG A 61 16.78 -5.51 -28.13
CA ARG A 61 18.21 -5.26 -28.39
C ARG A 61 18.99 -6.56 -28.58
N PHE A 62 18.68 -7.59 -27.80
CA PHE A 62 19.32 -8.89 -27.93
C PHE A 62 18.99 -9.58 -29.26
N PHE A 63 17.75 -9.46 -29.75
CA PHE A 63 17.33 -10.08 -31.01
C PHE A 63 17.69 -9.26 -32.26
N TYR A 64 17.41 -7.96 -32.26
CA TYR A 64 17.65 -7.08 -33.41
C TYR A 64 19.09 -6.55 -33.46
N GLY A 65 19.80 -6.48 -32.33
CA GLY A 65 21.22 -6.13 -32.26
C GLY A 65 22.16 -7.22 -32.76
N GLN A 66 21.67 -8.45 -32.97
CA GLN A 66 22.43 -9.49 -33.69
C GLN A 66 22.60 -9.18 -35.18
N GLY A 67 21.71 -8.36 -35.77
CA GLY A 67 21.78 -7.99 -37.19
C GLY A 67 22.92 -7.03 -37.56
N ILE A 68 23.65 -6.50 -36.57
CA ILE A 68 24.78 -5.57 -36.74
C ILE A 68 26.14 -6.23 -36.44
N GLY A 69 26.17 -7.56 -36.23
CA GLY A 69 27.35 -8.34 -35.86
C GLY A 69 28.10 -8.96 -37.04
N TYR A 70 29.41 -8.70 -37.06
CA TYR A 70 30.54 -9.25 -37.84
C TYR A 70 30.32 -10.50 -38.71
N GLY A 71 30.77 -10.43 -39.97
CA GLY A 71 30.65 -11.46 -41.02
C GLY A 71 31.43 -12.76 -40.83
N GLU A 72 31.85 -13.11 -39.61
CA GLU A 72 32.51 -14.39 -39.30
C GLU A 72 31.71 -15.27 -38.33
N ALA A 73 30.52 -14.82 -37.88
CA ALA A 73 29.66 -15.62 -37.01
C ALA A 73 28.19 -15.50 -37.43
N ASP A 74 27.67 -16.57 -38.05
CA ASP A 74 26.28 -16.64 -38.56
C ASP A 74 25.22 -16.83 -37.45
N SER A 75 25.62 -17.07 -36.20
CA SER A 75 24.69 -17.09 -35.05
C SER A 75 25.46 -17.09 -33.71
N PHE A 76 25.04 -16.26 -32.75
CA PHE A 76 25.46 -16.39 -31.36
C PHE A 76 24.23 -16.71 -30.50
N HIS A 77 24.21 -17.95 -30.01
CA HIS A 77 23.26 -18.54 -29.05
C HIS A 77 21.92 -19.04 -29.62
N PRO A 78 21.51 -20.29 -29.29
CA PRO A 78 20.16 -20.75 -29.52
C PRO A 78 19.20 -19.90 -28.67
N VAL A 79 18.24 -19.26 -29.33
CA VAL A 79 17.13 -18.60 -28.67
C VAL A 79 16.22 -19.70 -28.12
N PRO A 80 15.96 -19.77 -26.80
CA PRO A 80 14.94 -20.66 -26.28
C PRO A 80 13.61 -20.40 -26.98
N ASP A 81 12.90 -21.45 -27.39
CA ASP A 81 11.61 -21.32 -28.11
C ASP A 81 10.55 -20.54 -27.30
N HIS A 82 10.72 -20.45 -25.98
CA HIS A 82 9.89 -19.65 -25.08
C HIS A 82 10.71 -19.13 -23.91
N ILE A 83 10.83 -17.81 -23.77
CA ILE A 83 11.28 -17.14 -22.55
C ILE A 83 10.03 -16.53 -21.93
N LEU A 84 9.71 -16.87 -20.68
CA LEU A 84 8.60 -16.23 -19.97
C LEU A 84 8.97 -14.78 -19.67
N THR A 85 8.11 -13.85 -20.09
CA THR A 85 8.23 -12.43 -19.76
C THR A 85 8.05 -12.20 -18.26
N TYR A 86 8.55 -11.08 -17.76
CA TYR A 86 8.36 -10.65 -16.37
C TYR A 86 6.88 -10.58 -15.98
N GLN A 87 6.02 -10.14 -16.91
CA GLN A 87 4.57 -10.13 -16.73
C GLN A 87 4.02 -11.55 -16.55
N GLU A 88 4.35 -12.48 -17.45
CA GLU A 88 3.89 -13.87 -17.36
C GLU A 88 4.36 -14.53 -16.06
N GLN A 89 5.62 -14.33 -15.67
CA GLN A 89 6.15 -14.83 -14.40
C GLN A 89 5.37 -14.26 -13.20
N TYR A 90 5.01 -12.97 -13.23
CA TYR A 90 4.22 -12.35 -12.17
C TYR A 90 2.80 -12.94 -12.10
N LEU A 91 2.15 -13.14 -13.25
CA LEU A 91 0.80 -13.72 -13.35
C LEU A 91 0.78 -15.18 -12.91
N GLU A 92 1.76 -15.99 -13.32
CA GLU A 92 1.93 -17.36 -12.84
C GLU A 92 2.13 -17.39 -11.32
N HIS A 93 2.93 -16.47 -10.78
CA HIS A 93 3.16 -16.39 -9.35
C HIS A 93 1.88 -16.03 -8.58
N LEU A 94 1.08 -15.08 -9.07
CA LEU A 94 -0.24 -14.77 -8.52
C LEU A 94 -1.15 -16.02 -8.53
N GLN A 95 -1.20 -16.75 -9.64
CA GLN A 95 -2.00 -17.98 -9.72
C GLN A 95 -1.54 -19.04 -8.69
N ARG A 96 -0.22 -19.22 -8.52
CA ARG A 96 0.36 -20.15 -7.54
C ARG A 96 0.06 -19.74 -6.10
N LEU A 97 0.09 -18.43 -5.80
CA LEU A 97 -0.34 -17.91 -4.50
C LEU A 97 -1.83 -18.19 -4.26
N LYS A 98 -2.68 -17.86 -5.24
CA LYS A 98 -4.13 -18.10 -5.17
C LYS A 98 -4.50 -19.57 -5.02
N SER A 99 -3.74 -20.49 -5.61
CA SER A 99 -3.98 -21.93 -5.46
C SER A 99 -3.43 -22.51 -4.16
N SER A 100 -2.51 -21.81 -3.49
CA SER A 100 -1.80 -22.32 -2.31
C SER A 100 -2.26 -21.71 -0.99
N LEU A 101 -2.87 -20.53 -1.03
CA LEU A 101 -3.32 -19.77 0.15
C LEU A 101 -4.84 -19.81 0.25
N ASN A 102 -5.36 -19.84 1.47
CA ASN A 102 -6.81 -19.76 1.74
C ASN A 102 -7.29 -18.33 2.01
N ILE A 103 -6.34 -17.40 2.14
CA ILE A 103 -6.59 -15.97 2.38
C ILE A 103 -6.62 -15.17 1.07
N PRO A 104 -7.32 -14.03 1.02
CA PRO A 104 -7.34 -13.19 -0.17
C PRO A 104 -5.95 -12.66 -0.55
N VAL A 105 -5.70 -12.56 -1.85
CA VAL A 105 -4.48 -12.01 -2.44
C VAL A 105 -4.85 -10.78 -3.27
N ILE A 106 -4.32 -9.64 -2.86
CA ILE A 106 -4.52 -8.34 -3.48
C ILE A 106 -3.32 -8.05 -4.37
N ALA A 107 -3.53 -7.93 -5.68
CA ALA A 107 -2.45 -7.63 -6.60
C ALA A 107 -2.16 -6.12 -6.62
N SER A 108 -0.89 -5.74 -6.40
CA SER A 108 -0.47 -4.34 -6.45
C SER A 108 0.05 -4.02 -7.84
N LEU A 109 -0.43 -2.94 -8.44
CA LEU A 109 -0.04 -2.48 -9.77
C LEU A 109 0.53 -1.07 -9.70
N ASN A 110 1.63 -0.84 -10.41
CA ASN A 110 2.27 0.44 -10.60
C ASN A 110 2.53 0.62 -12.11
N GLY A 111 1.60 1.29 -12.78
CA GLY A 111 1.72 1.70 -14.18
C GLY A 111 2.11 3.16 -14.32
N ILE A 112 2.71 3.49 -15.45
CA ILE A 112 3.07 4.85 -15.86
C ILE A 112 2.21 5.35 -17.03
N SER A 113 1.58 4.44 -17.79
CA SER A 113 0.74 4.77 -18.93
C SER A 113 -0.71 4.31 -18.72
N GLN A 114 -1.68 5.03 -19.30
CA GLN A 114 -3.09 4.63 -19.25
C GLN A 114 -3.30 3.22 -19.84
N GLY A 115 -2.63 2.90 -20.95
CA GLY A 115 -2.70 1.59 -21.59
C GLY A 115 -2.20 0.47 -20.68
N GLY A 116 -1.04 0.66 -20.05
CA GLY A 116 -0.44 -0.30 -19.12
C GLY A 116 -1.33 -0.57 -17.92
N TRP A 117 -1.95 0.46 -17.33
CA TRP A 117 -2.90 0.26 -16.23
C TRP A 117 -4.02 -0.72 -16.61
N ILE A 118 -4.63 -0.55 -17.78
CA ILE A 118 -5.76 -1.38 -18.22
C ILE A 118 -5.34 -2.80 -18.51
N GLU A 119 -4.32 -2.97 -19.35
CA GLU A 119 -3.87 -4.28 -19.82
C GLU A 119 -3.45 -5.15 -18.63
N TYR A 120 -2.58 -4.60 -17.77
CA TYR A 120 -2.10 -5.32 -16.60
C TYR A 120 -3.21 -5.50 -15.56
N GLY A 121 -4.11 -4.52 -15.38
CA GLY A 121 -5.26 -4.67 -14.48
C GLY A 121 -6.18 -5.82 -14.89
N GLN A 122 -6.48 -5.95 -16.18
CA GLN A 122 -7.27 -7.06 -16.71
C GLN A 122 -6.56 -8.40 -16.57
N ALA A 123 -5.25 -8.45 -16.87
CA ALA A 123 -4.45 -9.65 -16.73
C ALA A 123 -4.39 -10.14 -15.28
N LEU A 124 -4.21 -9.23 -14.31
CA LEU A 124 -4.20 -9.56 -12.88
C LEU A 124 -5.55 -10.10 -12.40
N GLN A 125 -6.66 -9.51 -12.86
CA GLN A 125 -7.99 -10.05 -12.58
C GLN A 125 -8.16 -11.46 -13.16
N GLN A 126 -7.76 -11.68 -14.42
CA GLN A 126 -7.88 -12.98 -15.09
C GLN A 126 -7.02 -14.05 -14.40
N ALA A 127 -5.88 -13.67 -13.84
CA ALA A 127 -5.02 -14.53 -13.02
C ALA A 127 -5.61 -14.82 -11.62
N GLY A 128 -6.72 -14.19 -11.24
CA GLY A 128 -7.49 -14.52 -10.03
C GLY A 128 -7.22 -13.62 -8.82
N ALA A 129 -6.70 -12.41 -9.00
CA ALA A 129 -6.59 -11.43 -7.90
C ALA A 129 -7.98 -11.15 -7.29
N ASP A 130 -8.07 -11.12 -5.95
CA ASP A 130 -9.35 -10.83 -5.27
C ASP A 130 -9.68 -9.33 -5.23
N ALA A 131 -8.65 -8.48 -5.35
CA ALA A 131 -8.74 -7.03 -5.49
C ALA A 131 -7.43 -6.48 -6.10
N LEU A 132 -7.46 -5.23 -6.58
CA LEU A 132 -6.27 -4.54 -7.07
C LEU A 132 -5.93 -3.31 -6.20
N GLU A 133 -4.67 -3.19 -5.80
CA GLU A 133 -4.10 -1.97 -5.21
C GLU A 133 -3.40 -1.15 -6.30
N LEU A 134 -3.94 0.02 -6.62
CA LEU A 134 -3.37 0.96 -7.56
C LEU A 134 -2.36 1.85 -6.83
N ASN A 135 -1.09 1.50 -6.98
CA ASN A 135 0.04 2.23 -6.44
C ASN A 135 0.54 3.25 -7.47
N ILE A 136 -0.19 4.35 -7.63
CA ILE A 136 0.16 5.41 -8.58
C ILE A 136 1.33 6.22 -8.01
N TYR A 137 2.52 6.00 -8.58
CA TYR A 137 3.69 6.84 -8.33
C TYR A 137 3.69 8.01 -9.32
N HIS A 138 3.24 9.17 -8.86
CA HIS A 138 3.30 10.40 -9.65
C HIS A 138 3.94 11.51 -8.83
N LEU A 139 5.11 11.99 -9.26
CA LEU A 139 5.77 13.15 -8.69
C LEU A 139 5.41 14.39 -9.52
N ALA A 140 4.54 15.24 -8.97
CA ALA A 140 4.11 16.50 -9.59
C ALA A 140 5.21 17.59 -9.50
N ALA A 141 6.37 17.32 -10.11
CA ALA A 141 7.52 18.23 -10.12
C ALA A 141 7.51 19.21 -11.31
N ASN A 142 6.58 19.04 -12.26
CA ASN A 142 6.42 19.95 -13.38
C ASN A 142 5.66 21.21 -12.92
N ALA A 143 6.28 22.38 -13.06
CA ALA A 143 5.69 23.66 -12.65
C ALA A 143 4.42 24.04 -13.42
N ASP A 144 4.24 23.49 -14.62
CA ASP A 144 3.08 23.73 -15.47
C ASP A 144 1.91 22.76 -15.16
N GLU A 145 2.11 21.75 -14.31
CA GLU A 145 1.07 20.80 -13.93
C GLU A 145 0.25 21.34 -12.75
N SER A 146 -1.05 21.57 -12.99
CA SER A 146 -1.96 22.03 -11.93
C SER A 146 -2.34 20.89 -10.97
N SER A 147 -2.76 21.22 -9.74
CA SER A 147 -3.29 20.23 -8.79
C SER A 147 -4.50 19.48 -9.34
N GLU A 148 -5.35 20.15 -10.13
CA GLU A 148 -6.50 19.52 -10.79
C GLU A 148 -6.05 18.48 -11.82
N THR A 149 -5.01 18.78 -12.60
CA THR A 149 -4.41 17.84 -13.56
C THR A 149 -3.90 16.58 -12.84
N VAL A 150 -3.21 16.76 -11.71
CA VAL A 150 -2.72 15.64 -10.89
C VAL A 150 -3.89 14.79 -10.38
N GLU A 151 -4.93 15.40 -9.82
CA GLU A 151 -6.10 14.66 -9.33
C GLU A 151 -6.87 13.95 -10.45
N ASN A 152 -7.03 14.61 -11.61
CA ASN A 152 -7.73 14.03 -12.75
C ASN A 152 -7.02 12.79 -13.31
N ARG A 153 -5.68 12.74 -13.28
CA ARG A 153 -4.91 11.54 -13.65
C ARG A 153 -5.36 10.31 -12.86
N TYR A 154 -5.51 10.42 -11.54
CA TYR A 154 -5.96 9.32 -10.70
C TYR A 154 -7.40 8.91 -11.02
N LEU A 155 -8.28 9.89 -11.24
CA LEU A 155 -9.69 9.64 -11.56
C LEU A 155 -9.86 8.97 -12.92
N ASP A 156 -9.06 9.35 -13.90
CA ASP A 156 -9.12 8.80 -15.26
C ASP A 156 -8.62 7.35 -15.25
N ILE A 157 -7.48 7.07 -14.62
CA ILE A 157 -6.99 5.70 -14.41
C ILE A 157 -8.06 4.84 -13.71
N LEU A 158 -8.67 5.36 -12.63
CA LEU A 158 -9.70 4.65 -11.89
C LEU A 158 -10.94 4.34 -12.75
N ARG A 159 -11.49 5.34 -13.44
CA ARG A 159 -12.69 5.17 -14.28
C ARG A 159 -12.45 4.17 -15.40
N GLU A 160 -11.30 4.27 -16.04
CA GLU A 160 -10.94 3.41 -17.14
C GLU A 160 -10.78 1.96 -16.67
N LEU A 161 -10.08 1.74 -15.56
CA LEU A 161 -9.99 0.42 -14.93
C LEU A 161 -11.35 -0.13 -14.49
N LYS A 162 -12.17 0.66 -13.78
CA LYS A 162 -13.52 0.21 -13.37
C LYS A 162 -14.41 -0.17 -14.55
N SER A 163 -14.17 0.35 -15.75
CA SER A 163 -14.90 -0.06 -16.96
C SER A 163 -14.48 -1.41 -17.53
N ARG A 164 -13.33 -1.95 -17.08
CA ARG A 164 -12.67 -3.15 -17.63
C ARG A 164 -12.51 -4.28 -16.63
N VAL A 165 -12.51 -3.98 -15.33
CA VAL A 165 -12.40 -4.95 -14.23
C VAL A 165 -13.59 -4.86 -13.28
N SER A 166 -13.99 -6.01 -12.75
CA SER A 166 -15.06 -6.17 -11.76
C SER A 166 -14.54 -6.36 -10.34
N VAL A 167 -13.26 -6.72 -10.17
CA VAL A 167 -12.65 -6.83 -8.84
C VAL A 167 -12.58 -5.46 -8.15
N PRO A 168 -12.66 -5.41 -6.82
CA PRO A 168 -12.53 -4.17 -6.06
C PRO A 168 -11.20 -3.46 -6.31
N LEU A 169 -11.25 -2.13 -6.37
CA LEU A 169 -10.08 -1.26 -6.59
C LEU A 169 -9.82 -0.38 -5.36
N THR A 170 -8.58 -0.42 -4.87
CA THR A 170 -8.10 0.50 -3.82
C THR A 170 -6.97 1.37 -4.35
N LEU A 171 -6.97 2.67 -4.03
CA LEU A 171 -5.90 3.58 -4.45
C LEU A 171 -4.97 3.90 -3.29
N LYS A 172 -3.66 3.75 -3.50
CA LYS A 172 -2.66 4.10 -2.50
C LYS A 172 -2.25 5.56 -2.64
N LEU A 173 -2.73 6.40 -1.72
CA LEU A 173 -2.63 7.86 -1.84
C LEU A 173 -1.33 8.41 -1.26
N SER A 174 -0.85 9.50 -1.85
CA SER A 174 0.23 10.34 -1.29
C SER A 174 -0.34 11.28 -0.20
N PRO A 175 0.45 11.68 0.82
CA PRO A 175 0.03 12.72 1.76
C PRO A 175 0.09 14.14 1.16
N GLN A 176 0.50 14.29 -0.11
CA GLN A 176 0.78 15.59 -0.75
C GLN A 176 -0.45 16.25 -1.39
N PHE A 177 -1.63 15.63 -1.36
CA PHE A 177 -2.86 16.26 -1.84
C PHE A 177 -3.26 17.43 -0.95
N SER A 178 -3.65 18.55 -1.55
CA SER A 178 -4.03 19.78 -0.84
C SER A 178 -5.36 19.65 -0.11
N SER A 179 -6.29 18.84 -0.63
CA SER A 179 -7.59 18.55 -0.01
C SER A 179 -7.90 17.04 -0.01
N PRO A 180 -7.24 16.24 0.85
CA PRO A 180 -7.35 14.78 0.82
C PRO A 180 -8.79 14.25 1.03
N ILE A 181 -9.59 14.92 1.87
CA ILE A 181 -10.99 14.52 2.10
C ILE A 181 -11.83 14.74 0.84
N HIS A 182 -11.71 15.92 0.22
CA HIS A 182 -12.43 16.21 -1.01
C HIS A 182 -12.01 15.25 -2.13
N PHE A 183 -10.71 15.00 -2.26
CA PHE A 183 -10.21 14.07 -3.26
C PHE A 183 -10.67 12.63 -3.01
N ALA A 184 -10.70 12.16 -1.76
CA ALA A 184 -11.27 10.86 -1.42
C ALA A 184 -12.76 10.75 -1.81
N GLN A 185 -13.56 11.81 -1.61
CA GLN A 185 -14.96 11.85 -2.08
C GLN A 185 -15.07 11.83 -3.61
N ARG A 186 -14.14 12.46 -4.33
CA ARG A 186 -14.08 12.37 -5.80
C ARG A 186 -13.74 10.95 -6.27
N LEU A 187 -12.81 10.27 -5.59
CA LEU A 187 -12.45 8.87 -5.86
C LEU A 187 -13.64 7.94 -5.59
N GLU A 188 -14.34 8.13 -4.48
CA GLU A 188 -15.59 7.42 -4.16
C GLU A 188 -16.64 7.60 -5.27
N ALA A 189 -16.90 8.84 -5.67
CA ALA A 189 -17.85 9.14 -6.74
C ALA A 189 -17.43 8.56 -8.11
N ALA A 190 -16.14 8.37 -8.34
CA ALA A 190 -15.60 7.71 -9.53
C ALA A 190 -15.62 6.18 -9.44
N GLY A 191 -16.02 5.60 -8.31
CA GLY A 191 -16.22 4.16 -8.13
C GLY A 191 -15.05 3.42 -7.49
N ALA A 192 -14.17 4.09 -6.76
CA ALA A 192 -13.19 3.42 -5.90
C ALA A 192 -13.90 2.62 -4.81
N ASP A 193 -13.35 1.46 -4.44
CA ASP A 193 -13.87 0.61 -3.38
C ASP A 193 -13.11 0.86 -2.06
N GLY A 194 -11.89 1.38 -2.12
CA GLY A 194 -11.12 1.78 -0.96
C GLY A 194 -9.95 2.72 -1.27
N ILE A 195 -9.29 3.17 -0.20
CA ILE A 195 -8.04 3.94 -0.25
C ILE A 195 -7.07 3.44 0.82
N ALA A 196 -5.77 3.44 0.47
CA ALA A 196 -4.67 3.12 1.37
C ALA A 196 -3.85 4.37 1.70
N ILE A 197 -3.70 4.66 2.99
CA ILE A 197 -3.23 5.93 3.53
C ILE A 197 -1.98 5.73 4.42
N PHE A 198 -0.82 6.28 4.10
CA PHE A 198 -0.39 6.84 2.81
C PHE A 198 0.77 6.03 2.26
N ASN A 199 0.93 6.11 0.95
CA ASN A 199 2.09 5.65 0.24
C ASN A 199 3.38 6.28 0.82
N ARG A 200 4.47 5.52 0.77
CA ARG A 200 5.79 5.98 1.18
C ARG A 200 6.71 5.91 -0.02
N PHE A 201 7.08 7.07 -0.54
CA PHE A 201 8.05 7.19 -1.61
C PHE A 201 9.46 7.24 -1.02
N TYR A 202 10.35 6.38 -1.51
CA TYR A 202 11.76 6.44 -1.12
C TYR A 202 12.36 7.75 -1.60
N GLN A 203 13.01 8.47 -0.69
CA GLN A 203 13.69 9.72 -0.99
C GLN A 203 15.13 9.39 -1.35
N PRO A 204 15.67 9.99 -2.42
CA PRO A 204 17.10 9.89 -2.69
C PRO A 204 17.90 10.59 -1.58
N ASP A 205 19.11 10.09 -1.32
CA ASP A 205 20.08 10.77 -0.45
C ASP A 205 21.19 11.38 -1.32
N ILE A 206 22.00 12.27 -0.75
CA ILE A 206 23.15 12.86 -1.44
C ILE A 206 24.41 12.44 -0.69
N ASP A 207 25.30 11.73 -1.39
CA ASP A 207 26.62 11.42 -0.85
C ASP A 207 27.46 12.72 -0.81
N LEU A 208 27.93 13.11 0.38
CA LEU A 208 28.65 14.38 0.56
C LEU A 208 30.09 14.34 0.05
N GLU A 209 30.66 13.15 -0.16
CA GLU A 209 32.02 12.97 -0.67
C GLU A 209 32.01 12.92 -2.21
N THR A 210 31.06 12.18 -2.81
CA THR A 210 30.97 12.06 -4.27
C THR A 210 30.08 13.12 -4.92
N LEU A 211 29.21 13.77 -4.14
CA LEU A 211 28.15 14.68 -4.60
C LEU A 211 27.14 14.01 -5.54
N GLU A 212 27.04 12.68 -5.49
CA GLU A 212 26.09 11.91 -6.29
C GLU A 212 24.78 11.69 -5.53
N VAL A 213 23.68 11.62 -6.30
CA VAL A 213 22.38 11.22 -5.78
C VAL A 213 22.35 9.71 -5.67
N VAL A 214 22.22 9.19 -4.44
CA VAL A 214 22.30 7.74 -4.17
C VAL A 214 20.96 7.18 -3.70
N PRO A 215 20.56 5.97 -4.17
CA PRO A 215 19.38 5.30 -3.65
C PRO A 215 19.66 4.80 -2.24
N LYS A 216 18.76 5.12 -1.30
CA LYS A 216 18.87 4.66 0.10
C LYS A 216 17.57 4.05 0.57
N LEU A 217 17.63 2.75 0.90
CA LEU A 217 16.50 2.06 1.52
C LEU A 217 16.46 2.41 3.00
N GLN A 218 15.42 3.12 3.41
CA GLN A 218 15.08 3.32 4.82
C GLN A 218 13.68 2.75 5.07
N LEU A 219 13.55 1.89 6.08
CA LEU A 219 12.27 1.38 6.52
C LEU A 219 11.47 2.47 7.25
N SER A 220 10.14 2.33 7.30
CA SER A 220 9.32 3.29 8.03
C SER A 220 9.62 3.23 9.52
N THR A 221 9.39 4.33 10.22
CA THR A 221 9.47 4.37 11.69
C THR A 221 8.09 4.61 12.30
N GLN A 222 7.93 4.33 13.58
CA GLN A 222 6.66 4.54 14.31
C GLN A 222 6.14 5.98 14.24
N ALA A 223 7.04 6.97 14.10
CA ALA A 223 6.68 8.38 13.95
C ALA A 223 5.77 8.64 12.73
N GLU A 224 5.87 7.80 11.69
CA GLU A 224 5.08 7.93 10.47
C GLU A 224 3.59 7.56 10.67
N ALA A 225 3.22 6.83 11.73
CA ALA A 225 1.84 6.41 11.98
C ALA A 225 0.92 7.57 12.35
N LEU A 226 1.41 8.57 13.08
CA LEU A 226 0.57 9.65 13.63
C LEU A 226 -0.16 10.45 12.53
N LEU A 227 0.54 10.74 11.42
CA LEU A 227 -0.07 11.41 10.28
C LEU A 227 -1.24 10.60 9.71
N ARG A 228 -1.07 9.27 9.61
CA ARG A 228 -2.05 8.35 9.03
C ARG A 228 -3.24 8.14 9.94
N ILE A 229 -2.99 8.02 11.25
CA ILE A 229 -4.03 7.98 12.28
C ILE A 229 -4.88 9.25 12.21
N ARG A 230 -4.25 10.43 12.16
CA ARG A 230 -4.97 11.71 12.05
C ARG A 230 -5.85 11.77 10.80
N TRP A 231 -5.32 11.46 9.62
CA TRP A 231 -6.10 11.53 8.38
C TRP A 231 -7.20 10.49 8.31
N THR A 232 -6.98 9.30 8.87
CA THR A 232 -8.03 8.26 8.99
C THR A 232 -9.17 8.74 9.89
N ALA A 233 -8.84 9.34 11.05
CA ALA A 233 -9.83 9.92 11.95
C ALA A 233 -10.70 11.00 11.27
N LEU A 234 -10.10 11.75 10.34
CA LEU A 234 -10.78 12.77 9.55
C LEU A 234 -11.57 12.21 8.36
N LEU A 235 -11.18 11.06 7.80
CA LEU A 235 -11.91 10.45 6.67
C LEU A 235 -13.08 9.59 7.13
N TYR A 236 -12.96 8.97 8.31
CA TYR A 236 -14.00 8.11 8.86
C TYR A 236 -15.35 8.84 8.95
N GLY A 237 -16.40 8.18 8.46
CA GLY A 237 -17.76 8.72 8.41
C GLY A 237 -17.99 9.83 7.37
N ARG A 238 -16.97 10.21 6.58
CA ARG A 238 -17.11 11.19 5.46
C ARG A 238 -17.07 10.58 4.07
N VAL A 239 -16.60 9.34 3.97
CA VAL A 239 -16.56 8.49 2.78
C VAL A 239 -17.05 7.09 3.13
N LYS A 240 -17.60 6.35 2.16
CA LYS A 240 -17.98 4.92 2.32
C LYS A 240 -16.88 3.97 1.84
N LEU A 241 -15.75 4.51 1.41
CA LEU A 241 -14.57 3.77 0.98
C LEU A 241 -14.02 2.91 2.14
N SER A 242 -13.52 1.73 1.82
CA SER A 242 -12.68 1.00 2.75
C SER A 242 -11.38 1.78 3.03
N LEU A 243 -10.99 1.89 4.29
CA LEU A 243 -9.82 2.63 4.75
C LEU A 243 -8.71 1.68 5.20
N ALA A 244 -7.66 1.55 4.39
CA ALA A 244 -6.43 0.89 4.79
C ALA A 244 -5.41 1.92 5.28
N VAL A 245 -4.67 1.62 6.34
CA VAL A 245 -3.52 2.43 6.77
C VAL A 245 -2.22 1.67 6.61
N THR A 246 -1.15 2.33 6.17
CA THR A 246 0.12 1.67 5.84
C THR A 246 1.32 2.54 6.17
N GLY A 247 2.31 2.02 6.88
CA GLY A 247 3.57 2.74 7.19
C GLY A 247 3.59 3.31 8.61
N GLY A 248 4.60 2.88 9.39
CA GLY A 248 4.77 3.29 10.79
C GLY A 248 4.03 2.44 11.83
N PHE A 249 3.37 1.35 11.45
CA PHE A 249 2.72 0.42 12.39
C PHE A 249 3.69 -0.70 12.78
N HIS A 250 4.28 -0.62 13.97
CA HIS A 250 5.28 -1.57 14.46
C HIS A 250 4.82 -2.36 15.70
N HIS A 251 3.86 -1.84 16.45
CA HIS A 251 3.35 -2.46 17.67
C HIS A 251 1.82 -2.55 17.66
N SER A 252 1.26 -3.42 18.49
CA SER A 252 -0.19 -3.59 18.67
C SER A 252 -0.87 -2.27 19.07
N GLU A 253 -0.24 -1.44 19.90
CA GLU A 253 -0.78 -0.12 20.25
C GLU A 253 -1.03 0.77 19.03
N ASP A 254 -0.14 0.73 18.03
CA ASP A 254 -0.28 1.55 16.81
C ASP A 254 -1.46 1.05 15.97
N VAL A 255 -1.62 -0.27 15.90
CA VAL A 255 -2.73 -0.95 15.23
C VAL A 255 -4.05 -0.59 15.92
N ILE A 256 -4.12 -0.71 17.25
CA ILE A 256 -5.31 -0.36 18.05
C ILE A 256 -5.69 1.10 17.81
N LYS A 257 -4.72 2.03 17.83
CA LYS A 257 -4.96 3.44 17.52
C LYS A 257 -5.54 3.63 16.12
N ALA A 258 -5.03 2.92 15.11
CA ALA A 258 -5.58 2.98 13.74
C ALA A 258 -7.03 2.49 13.66
N LEU A 259 -7.37 1.41 14.37
CA LEU A 259 -8.73 0.87 14.39
C LEU A 259 -9.68 1.83 15.13
N LEU A 260 -9.28 2.34 16.30
CA LEU A 260 -10.04 3.33 17.08
C LEU A 260 -10.42 4.56 16.24
N VAL A 261 -9.56 5.01 15.34
CA VAL A 261 -9.86 6.16 14.47
C VAL A 261 -10.60 5.80 13.18
N GLY A 262 -10.81 4.51 12.90
CA GLY A 262 -11.70 4.06 11.82
C GLY A 262 -11.06 3.30 10.66
N ALA A 263 -9.82 2.83 10.78
CA ALA A 263 -9.24 1.95 9.76
C ALA A 263 -9.99 0.61 9.69
N ASP A 264 -10.20 0.10 8.49
CA ASP A 264 -10.72 -1.26 8.26
C ASP A 264 -9.61 -2.31 8.35
N VAL A 265 -8.42 -1.96 7.85
CA VAL A 265 -7.21 -2.81 7.90
C VAL A 265 -5.95 -1.97 8.15
N VAL A 266 -4.96 -2.62 8.75
CA VAL A 266 -3.62 -2.09 9.01
C VAL A 266 -2.62 -2.92 8.21
N HIS A 267 -1.95 -2.25 7.28
CA HIS A 267 -0.89 -2.83 6.46
C HIS A 267 0.45 -2.86 7.20
N LEU A 268 1.03 -4.06 7.33
CA LEU A 268 2.31 -4.28 7.99
C LEU A 268 3.41 -4.59 6.96
N CYS A 269 4.52 -3.87 7.01
CA CYS A 269 5.65 -4.09 6.09
C CYS A 269 6.99 -4.01 6.82
N SER A 270 7.41 -2.81 7.23
CA SER A 270 8.71 -2.59 7.87
C SER A 270 8.93 -3.46 9.09
N VAL A 271 7.93 -3.59 9.96
CA VAL A 271 8.02 -4.46 11.14
C VAL A 271 8.23 -5.94 10.78
N LEU A 272 7.58 -6.44 9.73
CA LEU A 272 7.73 -7.84 9.29
C LEU A 272 9.08 -8.07 8.61
N LEU A 273 9.62 -7.06 7.93
CA LEU A 273 10.97 -7.11 7.35
C LEU A 273 12.05 -7.06 8.44
N GLU A 274 11.85 -6.30 9.52
CA GLU A 274 12.81 -6.15 10.62
C GLU A 274 12.78 -7.31 11.62
N LYS A 275 11.58 -7.79 11.96
CA LYS A 275 11.35 -8.76 13.06
C LYS A 275 10.94 -10.14 12.56
N GLY A 276 10.68 -10.28 11.26
CA GLY A 276 10.18 -11.51 10.66
C GLY A 276 8.65 -11.65 10.75
N VAL A 277 8.13 -12.63 10.00
CA VAL A 277 6.69 -12.89 9.85
C VAL A 277 5.97 -13.22 11.16
N GLY A 278 6.66 -13.84 12.13
CA GLY A 278 6.09 -14.20 13.43
C GLY A 278 5.64 -13.00 14.26
N LYS A 279 6.17 -11.80 13.97
CA LYS A 279 5.73 -10.58 14.65
C LYS A 279 4.25 -10.27 14.37
N LEU A 280 3.70 -10.77 13.27
CA LEU A 280 2.27 -10.67 12.98
C LEU A 280 1.43 -11.40 14.04
N SER A 281 1.80 -12.63 14.38
CA SER A 281 1.10 -13.44 15.39
C SER A 281 1.14 -12.79 16.77
N GLU A 282 2.29 -12.19 17.13
CA GLU A 282 2.42 -11.42 18.38
C GLU A 282 1.46 -10.24 18.41
N ILE A 283 1.43 -9.42 17.34
CA ILE A 283 0.53 -8.26 17.24
C ILE A 283 -0.93 -8.68 17.31
N LEU A 284 -1.28 -9.81 16.67
CA LEU A 284 -2.64 -10.36 16.69
C LEU A 284 -3.06 -10.77 18.10
N ALA A 285 -2.19 -11.51 18.81
CA ALA A 285 -2.47 -11.94 20.18
C ALA A 285 -2.59 -10.75 21.15
N GLU A 286 -1.70 -9.76 21.02
CA GLU A 286 -1.75 -8.53 21.82
C GLU A 286 -3.02 -7.72 21.53
N LEU A 287 -3.47 -7.64 20.28
CA LEU A 287 -4.73 -6.98 19.90
C LEU A 287 -5.94 -7.69 20.54
N GLU A 288 -6.01 -9.02 20.45
CA GLU A 288 -7.10 -9.79 21.06
C GLU A 288 -7.14 -9.59 22.58
N GLN A 289 -5.97 -9.69 23.23
CA GLN A 289 -5.85 -9.51 24.67
C GLN A 289 -6.30 -8.10 25.09
N TRP A 290 -5.87 -7.07 24.37
CA TRP A 290 -6.27 -5.70 24.66
C TRP A 290 -7.79 -5.50 24.56
N LEU A 291 -8.44 -6.10 23.55
CA LEU A 291 -9.91 -6.03 23.40
C LEU A 291 -10.63 -6.70 24.58
N ILE A 292 -10.13 -7.86 25.04
CA ILE A 292 -10.67 -8.56 26.21
C ILE A 292 -10.54 -7.69 27.47
N GLU A 293 -9.35 -7.13 27.71
CA GLU A 293 -9.07 -6.30 28.89
C GLU A 293 -9.91 -5.01 28.95
N HIS A 294 -10.26 -4.47 27.78
CA HIS A 294 -11.03 -3.23 27.64
C HIS A 294 -12.52 -3.49 27.32
N GLU A 295 -12.98 -4.73 27.47
CA GLU A 295 -14.38 -5.13 27.33
C GLU A 295 -15.00 -4.83 25.94
N TYR A 296 -14.19 -4.86 24.89
CA TYR A 296 -14.69 -4.81 23.51
C TYR A 296 -15.11 -6.21 23.04
N GLU A 297 -16.33 -6.33 22.55
CA GLU A 297 -16.90 -7.57 22.01
C GLU A 297 -16.45 -7.83 20.58
N SER A 298 -16.12 -6.78 19.81
CA SER A 298 -15.71 -6.92 18.40
C SER A 298 -14.85 -5.77 17.87
N ILE A 299 -14.12 -6.02 16.78
CA ILE A 299 -13.44 -4.98 16.00
C ILE A 299 -14.46 -3.98 15.44
N SER A 300 -15.67 -4.41 15.09
CA SER A 300 -16.74 -3.50 14.65
C SER A 300 -17.17 -2.52 15.74
N GLN A 301 -17.12 -2.90 17.02
CA GLN A 301 -17.39 -2.00 18.15
C GLN A 301 -16.24 -1.01 18.39
N LEU A 302 -14.99 -1.48 18.22
CA LEU A 302 -13.80 -0.65 18.36
C LEU A 302 -13.72 0.42 17.25
N LYS A 303 -14.06 0.03 16.02
CA LYS A 303 -13.74 0.82 14.82
C LYS A 303 -14.40 2.20 14.83
N GLY A 304 -13.56 3.23 14.77
CA GLY A 304 -14.01 4.62 14.65
C GLY A 304 -14.59 5.21 15.95
N SER A 305 -14.51 4.52 17.08
CA SER A 305 -15.00 5.01 18.39
C SER A 305 -14.27 6.27 18.88
N VAL A 306 -13.07 6.52 18.37
CA VAL A 306 -12.27 7.74 18.60
C VAL A 306 -11.94 8.41 17.25
N SER A 307 -12.81 8.29 16.26
CA SER A 307 -12.73 9.13 15.06
C SER A 307 -13.01 10.59 15.41
N GLN A 308 -12.71 11.53 14.51
CA GLN A 308 -12.98 12.96 14.77
C GLN A 308 -14.48 13.24 15.02
N GLN A 309 -15.39 12.41 14.50
CA GLN A 309 -16.84 12.54 14.75
C GLN A 309 -17.27 12.02 16.13
N HIS A 310 -16.51 11.11 16.74
CA HIS A 310 -16.89 10.42 17.98
C HIS A 310 -15.98 10.75 19.18
N ALA A 311 -14.83 11.37 18.94
CA ALA A 311 -13.92 11.78 20.00
C ALA A 311 -14.58 12.83 20.93
N ILE A 312 -14.19 12.79 22.21
CA ILE A 312 -14.67 13.72 23.25
C ILE A 312 -14.42 15.18 22.83
N ASP A 313 -13.26 15.44 22.24
CA ASP A 313 -12.91 16.73 21.65
C ASP A 313 -12.55 16.55 20.16
N PRO A 314 -13.50 16.76 19.23
CA PRO A 314 -13.23 16.72 17.79
C PRO A 314 -12.13 17.70 17.33
N SER A 315 -11.98 18.82 18.03
CA SER A 315 -11.01 19.87 17.67
C SER A 315 -9.56 19.44 17.93
N ALA A 316 -9.35 18.38 18.72
CA ALA A 316 -8.05 17.78 18.97
C ALA A 316 -7.41 17.16 17.70
N TYR A 317 -8.18 16.82 16.68
CA TYR A 317 -7.63 16.39 15.38
C TYR A 317 -7.21 17.56 14.48
N GLU A 318 -7.50 18.78 14.91
CA GLU A 318 -7.30 20.01 14.14
C GLU A 318 -6.38 20.98 14.88
N ARG A 319 -6.78 22.25 14.98
CA ARG A 319 -5.92 23.33 15.47
C ARG A 319 -5.73 23.29 16.99
N ALA A 320 -6.69 22.77 17.76
CA ALA A 320 -6.63 22.82 19.21
C ALA A 320 -5.43 22.04 19.76
N ASN A 321 -5.18 20.83 19.24
CA ASN A 321 -4.01 20.04 19.61
C ASN A 321 -2.69 20.75 19.28
N TYR A 322 -2.60 21.44 18.14
CA TYR A 322 -1.39 22.19 17.79
C TYR A 322 -1.09 23.28 18.82
N ILE A 323 -2.10 24.03 19.27
CA ILE A 323 -1.94 25.07 20.31
C ILE A 323 -1.51 24.44 21.63
N HIS A 324 -2.19 23.38 22.07
CA HIS A 324 -1.86 22.69 23.32
C HIS A 324 -0.42 22.14 23.33
N VAL A 325 0.04 21.57 22.21
CA VAL A 325 1.42 21.07 22.10
C VAL A 325 2.43 22.21 22.27
N LEU A 326 2.21 23.35 21.61
CA LEU A 326 3.08 24.52 21.74
C LEU A 326 3.11 25.08 23.17
N ASP A 327 1.94 25.20 23.80
CA ASP A 327 1.83 25.73 25.16
C ASP A 327 2.41 24.77 26.21
N SER A 328 2.42 23.45 25.92
CA SER A 328 2.96 22.42 26.82
C SER A 328 4.48 22.28 26.78
N TYR A 329 5.15 22.82 25.76
CA TYR A 329 6.59 22.62 25.60
C TYR A 329 7.37 23.45 26.63
N THR A 330 8.02 22.73 27.54
CA THR A 330 9.02 23.31 28.44
C THR A 330 10.41 22.89 27.98
N PRO A 331 11.32 23.83 27.68
CA PRO A 331 12.66 23.49 27.26
C PRO A 331 13.45 22.88 28.41
N SER A 332 14.47 22.10 28.07
CA SER A 332 15.39 21.53 29.05
C SER A 332 16.07 22.63 29.87
N ALA A 333 16.34 22.33 31.14
CA ALA A 333 17.03 23.26 32.04
C ALA A 333 18.36 23.73 31.43
N GLY A 334 18.56 25.06 31.36
CA GLY A 334 19.75 25.69 30.78
C GLY A 334 19.63 26.10 29.30
N VAL A 335 18.53 25.77 28.61
CA VAL A 335 18.28 26.20 27.22
C VAL A 335 17.68 27.60 27.15
N LEU A 336 16.72 27.92 28.03
CA LEU A 336 16.23 29.28 28.21
C LEU A 336 16.94 29.93 29.41
N ARG A 337 17.44 31.14 29.20
CA ARG A 337 18.03 32.00 30.23
C ARG A 337 16.98 32.81 30.95
#